data_AF-G1WAA6-F1
#
_entry.id   AF-G1WAA6-F1
#
_cell.length_a   1.000
_cell.length_b   1.000
_cell.length_c   1.000
_cell.angle_alpha   90.00
_cell.angle_beta   90.00
_cell.angle_gamma   90.00
#
_symmetry.space_group_name_H-M   'P 1'
#
loop_
_entity.id
_entity.type
_entity.pdbx_description
1 polymer ?
#
loop_
_entity_poly.entity_id
_entity_poly.type
_entity_poly.pdbx_seq_one_letter_code
_entity_poly.pdbx_strand_id
1 'polypeptide(L)'
;MEKFRKSLEENPLQGTELIPGVRKIRMAIKSKSGGKSGGARVITYNVLATEQDGVVYLLEVYDKSEYSTVKENVLKDIIKNLDL
;
A
#
# COMPACT_ATOMS: atom_id res chain seq x y z
N MET A 1 10.92 2.72 -7.86
CA MET A 1 9.78 3.62 -7.57
C MET A 1 8.92 3.87 -8.79
N GLU A 2 9.47 4.35 -9.92
CA GLU A 2 8.67 4.64 -11.13
C GLU A 2 7.81 3.46 -11.63
N LYS A 3 8.37 2.25 -11.71
CA LYS A 3 7.62 1.05 -12.12
C LYS A 3 6.41 0.74 -11.23
N PHE A 4 6.55 1.00 -9.93
CA PHE A 4 5.46 0.76 -8.97
C PHE A 4 4.38 1.83 -9.08
N ARG A 5 4.78 3.10 -9.27
CA ARG A 5 3.84 4.18 -9.56
C ARG A 5 3.04 3.87 -10.83
N LYS A 6 3.70 3.46 -11.92
CA LYS A 6 3.02 3.08 -13.17
C LYS A 6 2.06 1.91 -12.97
N SER A 7 2.42 0.88 -12.21
CA SER A 7 1.49 -0.22 -11.94
C SER A 7 0.27 0.24 -11.15
N LEU A 8 0.41 1.21 -10.24
CA LEU A 8 -0.71 1.82 -9.52
C LEU A 8 -1.58 2.68 -10.42
N GLU A 9 -1.00 3.41 -11.37
CA GLU A 9 -1.75 4.18 -12.38
C GLU A 9 -2.55 3.24 -13.32
N GLU A 10 -1.97 2.10 -13.70
CA GLU A 10 -2.64 1.09 -14.54
C GLU A 10 -3.70 0.28 -13.79
N ASN A 11 -3.44 -0.04 -12.52
CA ASN A 11 -4.35 -0.78 -11.66
C ASN A 11 -4.26 -0.28 -10.21
N PRO A 12 -5.08 0.72 -9.84
CA PRO A 12 -5.12 1.20 -8.46
C PRO A 12 -5.67 0.14 -7.51
N LEU A 13 -6.45 -0.83 -8.03
CA LEU A 13 -7.05 -1.93 -7.28
C LEU A 13 -6.14 -3.16 -7.12
N GLN A 14 -4.82 -3.01 -7.26
CA GLN A 14 -3.90 -4.12 -7.04
C GLN A 14 -3.75 -4.48 -5.55
N GLY A 15 -3.34 -5.71 -5.28
CA GLY A 15 -3.18 -6.21 -3.90
C GLY A 15 -4.50 -6.55 -3.21
N THR A 16 -4.42 -6.81 -1.90
CA THR A 16 -5.54 -7.27 -1.08
C THR A 16 -6.18 -6.09 -0.38
N GLU A 17 -7.48 -5.88 -0.55
CA GLU A 17 -8.24 -4.92 0.25
C GLU A 17 -8.30 -5.37 1.71
N LEU A 18 -8.00 -4.45 2.64
CA LEU A 18 -8.04 -4.71 4.09
C LEU A 18 -9.32 -4.17 4.72
N ILE A 19 -9.70 -2.96 4.31
CA ILE A 19 -10.96 -2.27 4.62
C ILE A 19 -11.33 -1.45 3.37
N PRO A 20 -12.57 -0.95 3.23
CA PRO A 20 -12.99 -0.22 2.04
C PRO A 20 -12.00 0.87 1.61
N GLY A 21 -11.50 0.76 0.38
CA GLY A 21 -10.55 1.71 -0.20
C GLY A 21 -9.10 1.54 0.26
N VAL A 22 -8.80 0.73 1.28
CA VAL A 22 -7.43 0.52 1.77
C VAL A 22 -6.87 -0.80 1.27
N ARG A 23 -5.73 -0.76 0.60
CA ARG A 23 -5.13 -1.95 -0.02
C ARG A 23 -3.74 -2.24 0.51
N LYS A 24 -3.42 -3.53 0.61
CA LYS A 24 -2.10 -4.07 0.96
C LYS A 24 -1.45 -4.69 -0.27
N ILE A 25 -0.36 -4.10 -0.70
CA ILE A 25 0.40 -4.53 -1.87
C ILE A 25 1.71 -5.16 -1.42
N ARG A 26 1.98 -6.37 -1.92
CA ARG A 26 3.22 -7.11 -1.63
C ARG A 26 4.26 -6.70 -2.67
N MET A 27 5.35 -6.08 -2.22
CA MET A 27 6.46 -5.68 -3.08
C MET A 27 7.66 -6.58 -2.81
N ALA A 28 8.10 -7.30 -3.84
CA ALA A 28 9.36 -8.03 -3.78
C ALA A 28 10.52 -7.05 -3.92
N ILE A 29 11.42 -7.02 -2.95
CA ILE A 29 12.65 -6.23 -2.99
C ILE A 29 13.79 -7.20 -3.29
N LYS A 30 14.34 -7.11 -4.51
CA LYS A 30 15.31 -8.06 -5.06
C LYS A 30 16.62 -8.16 -4.24
N SER A 31 16.91 -7.22 -3.34
CA SER A 31 18.08 -7.29 -2.46
C SER A 31 17.87 -6.48 -1.18
N LYS A 32 17.88 -7.16 -0.03
CA LYS A 32 18.36 -6.56 1.22
C LYS A 32 19.81 -7.02 1.46
N SER A 33 20.56 -6.30 2.29
CA SER A 33 21.94 -6.65 2.65
C SER A 33 22.08 -8.16 2.95
N GLY A 34 23.10 -8.81 2.35
CA GLY A 34 23.43 -10.21 2.65
C GLY A 34 22.66 -11.29 1.88
N GLY A 35 22.10 -11.00 0.70
CA GLY A 35 21.59 -12.04 -0.22
C GLY A 35 20.22 -12.63 0.14
N LYS A 36 19.55 -12.12 1.18
CA LYS A 36 18.16 -12.47 1.50
C LYS A 36 17.21 -11.59 0.67
N SER A 37 16.20 -12.20 0.05
CA SER A 37 15.13 -11.46 -0.61
C SER A 37 14.28 -10.76 0.46
N GLY A 38 14.19 -9.43 0.39
CA GLY A 38 13.32 -8.63 1.24
C GLY A 38 11.91 -8.57 0.66
N GLY A 39 10.90 -8.49 1.52
CA GLY A 39 9.52 -8.25 1.09
C GLY A 39 8.99 -7.03 1.81
N ALA A 40 8.65 -5.98 1.08
CA ALA A 40 7.91 -4.85 1.64
C ALA A 40 6.41 -5.04 1.46
N ARG A 41 5.65 -4.44 2.38
CA ARG A 41 4.22 -4.25 2.26
C ARG A 41 3.97 -2.76 2.16
N VAL A 42 3.20 -2.39 1.13
CA VAL A 42 2.74 -1.03 0.91
C VAL A 42 1.26 -0.99 1.24
N ILE A 43 0.86 -0.07 2.10
CA ILE A 43 -0.54 0.21 2.42
C ILE A 43 -0.94 1.48 1.68
N THR A 44 -1.98 1.39 0.85
CA THR A 44 -2.54 2.53 0.12
C THR A 44 -3.97 2.80 0.54
N TYR A 45 -4.41 4.05 0.41
CA TYR A 45 -5.82 4.44 0.48
C TYR A 45 -6.25 5.06 -0.85
N ASN A 46 -7.26 4.47 -1.48
CA ASN A 46 -7.72 4.82 -2.80
C ASN A 46 -9.00 5.63 -2.70
N VAL A 47 -8.95 6.89 -3.13
CA VAL A 47 -10.12 7.76 -3.28
C VAL A 47 -10.40 7.89 -4.76
N LEU A 48 -11.22 6.99 -5.29
CA LEU A 48 -11.53 6.91 -6.72
C LEU A 48 -12.90 7.53 -6.99
N ALA A 49 -12.93 8.60 -7.79
CA ALA A 49 -14.17 9.22 -8.22
C ALA A 49 -14.79 8.44 -9.39
N THR A 50 -13.94 7.94 -10.29
CA THR A 50 -14.30 7.06 -11.41
C THR A 50 -13.17 6.04 -11.65
N GLU A 51 -13.30 5.21 -12.69
CA GLU A 51 -12.21 4.31 -13.09
C GLU A 51 -10.99 5.06 -13.64
N GLN A 52 -11.18 6.26 -14.21
CA GLN A 52 -10.13 7.07 -14.83
C GLN A 52 -9.72 8.30 -14.00
N ASP A 53 -10.40 8.55 -12.88
CA ASP A 53 -10.17 9.72 -12.04
C ASP A 53 -10.19 9.37 -10.56
N GLY A 54 -9.18 9.83 -9.83
CA GLY A 54 -8.98 9.53 -8.43
C GLY A 54 -7.56 9.74 -7.93
N VAL A 55 -7.37 9.50 -6.64
CA VAL A 55 -6.10 9.66 -5.94
C VAL A 55 -5.78 8.39 -5.15
N VAL A 56 -4.51 7.97 -5.22
CA VAL A 56 -3.98 6.89 -4.39
C VAL A 56 -3.00 7.50 -3.39
N TYR A 57 -3.38 7.46 -2.11
CA TYR A 57 -2.54 7.89 -1.00
C TYR A 57 -1.67 6.72 -0.51
N LEU A 58 -0.40 7.01 -0.25
CA LEU A 58 0.48 6.09 0.45
C LEU A 58 0.29 6.30 1.96
N LEU A 59 -0.19 5.27 2.67
CA LEU A 59 -0.36 5.33 4.13
C LEU A 59 0.90 4.86 4.86
N GLU A 60 1.46 3.72 4.45
CA GLU A 60 2.56 3.07 5.17
C GLU A 60 3.39 2.19 4.23
N VAL A 61 4.69 2.10 4.47
CA VAL A 61 5.57 1.06 3.90
C VAL A 61 6.33 0.38 5.03
N TYR A 62 6.25 -0.95 5.12
CA TYR A 62 6.96 -1.70 6.15
C TYR A 62 7.55 -3.01 5.60
N ASP A 63 8.65 -3.50 6.19
CA ASP A 63 9.17 -4.82 5.84
C ASP A 63 8.36 -5.93 6.51
N LYS A 64 8.21 -7.04 5.79
CA LYS A 64 7.65 -8.28 6.33
C LYS A 64 8.34 -8.80 7.58
N SER A 65 9.64 -8.56 7.76
CA SER A 65 10.39 -9.00 8.94
C SER A 65 10.06 -8.21 10.20
N GLU A 66 9.55 -6.99 10.05
CA GLU A 66 9.32 -6.08 11.18
C GLU A 66 7.89 -6.19 11.70
N TYR A 67 6.91 -6.40 10.82
CA TYR A 67 5.50 -6.49 11.20
C TYR A 67 4.74 -7.55 10.38
N SER A 68 3.86 -8.31 11.06
CA SER A 68 3.05 -9.36 10.44
C SER A 68 1.85 -8.79 9.66
N THR A 69 1.07 -7.89 10.28
CA THR A 69 -0.15 -7.25 9.75
C THR A 69 -0.48 -5.96 10.51
N VAL A 70 -0.94 -4.92 9.80
CA VAL A 70 -1.53 -3.71 10.40
C VAL A 70 -2.99 -3.98 10.81
N LYS A 71 -3.40 -3.58 12.01
CA LYS A 71 -4.77 -3.76 12.51
C LYS A 71 -5.73 -2.78 11.85
N GLU A 72 -6.96 -3.21 11.57
CA GLU A 72 -7.98 -2.36 10.91
C GLU A 72 -8.28 -1.07 11.66
N ASN A 73 -8.39 -1.11 13.00
CA ASN A 73 -8.67 0.10 13.79
C ASN A 73 -7.57 1.16 13.62
N VAL A 74 -6.31 0.73 13.54
CA VAL A 74 -5.18 1.65 13.31
C VAL A 74 -5.28 2.28 11.93
N LEU A 75 -5.66 1.52 10.90
CA LEU A 75 -5.88 2.06 9.55
C LEU A 75 -7.00 3.09 9.52
N LYS A 76 -8.12 2.82 10.22
CA LYS A 76 -9.24 3.76 10.33
C LYS A 76 -8.83 5.05 11.05
N ASP A 77 -8.03 4.94 12.11
CA ASP A 77 -7.52 6.09 12.86
C ASP A 77 -6.55 6.92 12.00
N ILE A 78 -5.65 6.27 11.24
CA ILE A 78 -4.77 6.97 10.30
C ILE A 78 -5.61 7.77 9.29
N ILE A 79 -6.59 7.13 8.65
CA ILE A 79 -7.43 7.79 7.64
C ILE A 79 -8.24 8.93 8.23
N LYS A 80 -8.80 8.78 9.43
CA LYS A 80 -9.56 9.84 10.11
C LYS A 80 -8.72 11.08 10.38
N ASN A 81 -7.40 10.90 10.57
CA ASN A 81 -6.46 12.00 10.79
C ASN A 81 -5.84 12.52 9.49
N LEU A 82 -6.19 11.95 8.34
CA LEU A 82 -5.89 12.57 7.05
C LEU A 82 -6.94 13.67 6.85
N ASP A 83 -6.50 14.91 6.66
CA ASP A 83 -7.37 16.04 6.31
C ASP A 83 -7.81 15.93 4.83
N LEU A 84 -8.57 14.87 4.51
CA LEU A 84 -9.08 14.53 3.18
C LEU A 84 -10.58 14.78 3.04
#